data_AF-A0A7J3I0R3-F1
#
_entry.id   AF-A0A7J3I0R3-F1
#
_cell.length_a   1.000
_cell.length_b   1.000
_cell.length_c   1.000
_cell.angle_alpha   90.00
_cell.angle_beta   90.00
_cell.angle_gamma   90.00
#
_symmetry.space_group_name_H-M   'P 1'
#
loop_
_entity.id
_entity.type
_entity.pdbx_description
1 polymer ?
#
loop_
_entity_poly.entity_id
_entity_poly.type
_entity_poly.pdbx_seq_one_letter_code
_entity_poly.pdbx_strand_id
1 'polypeptide(L)'
;MPGAGALTIELLDVTLRVRREFYGEERIIMRFVSPFNSFYIFLYEWYPPGTVPGGHWIIWGAGPYTTGAGAIIHVGYFYPEPGEPEGQHVWKLWLYDPATGSWASGIVRWNYFRSPKACILRIDYPQELIVGRSYDLKVYVQNLGEIDYTYAVEVEGYGVAFSTRRLEIRVQSRATAEVSLPFSVTASGTLNVKISLYGDNTLMDSKTVTLLSKLLKPGPMSAGDIAPTVLREGEEASLVLTFINRGEGEARQIFARVEAPGFMLVSGV
;
A
#
# COMPACT_ATOMS: atom_id res chain seq x y z
N MET A 1 -21.46 -46.46 -12.38
CA MET A 1 -20.11 -46.27 -12.93
C MET A 1 -20.08 -44.90 -13.59
N PRO A 2 -19.17 -43.97 -13.24
CA PRO A 2 -19.11 -42.69 -13.93
C PRO A 2 -18.67 -42.97 -15.38
N GLY A 3 -19.48 -42.57 -16.36
CA GLY A 3 -19.13 -42.68 -17.79
C GLY A 3 -17.94 -41.78 -18.16
N ALA A 4 -17.60 -41.73 -19.45
CA ALA A 4 -16.68 -40.74 -20.06
C ALA A 4 -16.63 -39.43 -19.23
N GLY A 5 -15.50 -39.24 -18.54
CA GLY A 5 -15.51 -38.68 -17.18
C GLY A 5 -15.19 -37.19 -17.09
N ALA A 6 -15.72 -36.57 -16.02
CA ALA A 6 -15.27 -35.27 -15.56
C ALA A 6 -13.85 -35.39 -14.96
N LEU A 7 -12.93 -34.57 -15.43
CA LEU A 7 -11.57 -34.45 -14.88
C LEU A 7 -11.56 -33.38 -13.80
N THR A 8 -10.90 -33.67 -12.68
CA THR A 8 -10.49 -32.65 -11.72
C THR A 8 -9.14 -32.08 -12.18
N ILE A 9 -9.09 -30.76 -12.31
CA ILE A 9 -7.90 -30.02 -12.72
C ILE A 9 -7.54 -29.04 -11.61
N GLU A 10 -6.27 -29.03 -11.25
CA GLU A 10 -5.69 -28.08 -10.31
C GLU A 10 -4.54 -27.35 -10.99
N LEU A 11 -4.38 -26.06 -10.67
CA LEU A 11 -3.22 -25.30 -11.08
C LEU A 11 -2.31 -25.14 -9.87
N LEU A 12 -1.03 -25.37 -10.10
CA LEU A 12 0.00 -25.34 -9.07
C LEU A 12 1.07 -24.30 -9.42
N ASP A 13 1.67 -23.72 -8.39
CA ASP A 13 2.94 -23.02 -8.54
C ASP A 13 4.13 -24.01 -8.63
N VAL A 14 5.35 -23.48 -8.81
CA VAL A 14 6.58 -24.27 -8.88
C VAL A 14 6.91 -25.04 -7.59
N THR A 15 6.26 -24.70 -6.48
CA THR A 15 6.38 -25.40 -5.20
C THR A 15 5.27 -26.44 -4.98
N LEU A 16 4.47 -26.71 -6.03
CA LEU A 16 3.36 -27.65 -6.06
C LEU A 16 2.18 -27.28 -5.16
N ARG A 17 2.05 -26.00 -4.77
CA ARG A 17 0.88 -25.52 -4.02
C ARG A 17 -0.24 -25.19 -4.98
N VAL A 18 -1.46 -25.58 -4.63
CA VAL A 18 -2.66 -25.23 -5.43
C VAL A 18 -2.93 -23.74 -5.33
N ARG A 19 -3.12 -23.10 -6.48
CA ARG A 19 -3.33 -21.66 -6.61
C ARG A 19 -4.52 -21.34 -7.51
N ARG A 20 -5.15 -20.20 -7.25
CA ARG A 20 -6.23 -19.65 -8.10
C ARG A 20 -5.84 -18.31 -8.72
N GLU A 21 -4.79 -17.70 -8.23
CA GLU A 21 -4.23 -16.45 -8.76
C GLU A 21 -2.75 -16.65 -9.09
N PHE A 22 -2.34 -16.20 -10.26
CA PHE A 22 -0.95 -16.19 -10.72
C PHE A 22 -0.54 -14.78 -11.13
N TYR A 23 0.72 -14.44 -10.90
CA TYR A 23 1.21 -13.07 -11.00
C TYR A 23 2.41 -12.93 -11.94
N GLY A 24 2.41 -11.90 -12.78
CA GLY A 24 3.53 -11.54 -13.65
C GLY A 24 4.06 -12.72 -14.47
N GLU A 25 5.32 -13.09 -14.27
CA GLU A 25 5.97 -14.21 -14.99
C GLU A 25 5.93 -15.54 -14.22
N GLU A 26 5.02 -15.70 -13.25
CA GLU A 26 4.89 -16.95 -12.50
C GLU A 26 4.65 -18.15 -13.42
N ARG A 27 5.34 -19.24 -13.10
CA ARG A 27 5.22 -20.53 -13.78
C ARG A 27 4.03 -21.31 -13.25
N ILE A 28 3.18 -21.75 -14.16
CA ILE A 28 1.98 -22.53 -13.87
C ILE A 28 2.21 -23.99 -14.24
N ILE A 29 1.88 -24.90 -13.32
CA ILE A 29 1.78 -26.34 -13.58
C ILE A 29 0.31 -26.74 -13.53
N MET A 30 -0.17 -27.45 -14.55
CA MET A 30 -1.48 -28.09 -14.50
C MET A 30 -1.35 -29.52 -13.95
N ARG A 31 -2.11 -29.85 -12.91
CA ARG A 31 -2.24 -31.20 -12.35
C ARG A 31 -3.62 -31.77 -12.64
N PHE A 32 -3.65 -33.04 -13.05
CA PHE A 32 -4.90 -33.82 -13.15
C PHE A 32 -4.61 -35.31 -12.93
N VAL A 33 -5.66 -36.09 -12.71
CA VAL A 33 -5.58 -37.56 -12.66
C VAL A 33 -6.15 -38.11 -13.96
N SER A 34 -5.35 -38.88 -14.70
CA SER A 34 -5.83 -39.47 -15.96
C SER A 34 -6.66 -40.74 -15.70
N PRO A 35 -7.86 -40.87 -16.27
CA PRO A 35 -8.62 -42.13 -16.24
C PRO A 35 -8.10 -43.15 -17.27
N PHE A 36 -7.18 -42.77 -18.14
CA PHE A 36 -6.74 -43.57 -19.29
C PHE A 36 -5.30 -44.06 -19.13
N ASN A 37 -5.03 -45.27 -19.64
CA ASN A 37 -3.68 -45.82 -19.70
C ASN A 37 -2.81 -45.11 -20.76
N SER A 38 -3.42 -44.76 -21.89
CA SER A 38 -2.81 -44.04 -23.02
C SER A 38 -3.74 -42.91 -23.45
N PHE A 39 -3.23 -41.71 -23.69
CA PHE A 39 -4.07 -40.58 -24.11
C PHE A 39 -3.31 -39.46 -24.84
N TYR A 40 -4.03 -38.69 -25.65
CA TYR A 40 -3.60 -37.39 -26.15
C TYR A 40 -4.14 -36.26 -25.28
N ILE A 41 -3.39 -35.16 -25.17
CA ILE A 41 -3.74 -33.95 -24.42
C ILE A 41 -4.14 -32.84 -25.38
N PHE A 42 -5.26 -32.19 -25.09
CA PHE A 42 -5.71 -30.95 -25.72
C PHE A 42 -6.01 -29.93 -24.61
N LEU A 43 -5.42 -28.74 -24.70
CA LEU A 43 -5.60 -27.67 -23.72
C LEU A 43 -5.94 -26.37 -24.46
N TYR A 44 -7.10 -25.82 -24.14
CA TYR A 44 -7.57 -24.55 -24.67
C TYR A 44 -7.77 -23.55 -23.55
N GLU A 45 -7.42 -22.30 -23.81
CA GLU A 45 -7.64 -21.17 -22.92
C GLU A 45 -8.66 -20.19 -23.51
N TRP A 46 -9.61 -19.76 -22.70
CA TRP A 46 -10.44 -18.57 -22.95
C TRP A 46 -10.01 -17.42 -22.06
N TYR A 47 -9.99 -16.23 -22.66
CA TYR A 47 -9.72 -14.97 -21.99
C TYR A 47 -11.01 -14.34 -21.41
N PRO A 48 -10.86 -13.30 -20.56
CA PRO A 48 -12.00 -12.49 -20.12
C PRO A 48 -12.88 -11.99 -21.28
N PRO A 49 -14.20 -11.82 -21.09
CA PRO A 49 -15.09 -11.30 -22.12
C PRO A 49 -14.62 -9.94 -22.67
N GLY A 50 -14.64 -9.79 -23.99
CA GLY A 50 -14.21 -8.57 -24.69
C GLY A 50 -12.78 -8.60 -25.22
N THR A 51 -11.98 -9.61 -24.88
CA THR A 51 -10.64 -9.82 -25.43
C THR A 51 -10.69 -10.42 -26.85
N VAL A 52 -9.79 -9.98 -27.72
CA VAL A 52 -9.59 -10.54 -29.07
C VAL A 52 -8.11 -10.95 -29.24
N PRO A 53 -7.80 -12.23 -29.56
CA PRO A 53 -8.75 -13.33 -29.73
C PRO A 53 -9.46 -13.68 -28.41
N GLY A 54 -10.63 -14.32 -28.47
CA GLY A 54 -11.37 -14.72 -27.26
C GLY A 54 -10.75 -15.92 -26.52
N GLY A 55 -9.72 -16.53 -27.10
CA GLY A 55 -9.04 -17.71 -26.59
C GLY A 55 -8.15 -18.35 -27.65
N HIS A 56 -7.34 -19.33 -27.25
CA HIS A 56 -6.41 -20.02 -28.13
C HIS A 56 -6.06 -21.44 -27.62
N TRP A 57 -5.48 -22.25 -28.49
CA TRP A 57 -4.94 -23.56 -28.11
C TRP A 57 -3.57 -23.40 -27.48
N ILE A 58 -3.44 -23.79 -26.21
CA ILE A 58 -2.13 -23.93 -25.55
C ILE A 58 -1.48 -25.24 -25.99
N ILE A 59 -2.27 -26.32 -26.08
CA ILE A 59 -1.82 -27.63 -26.56
C ILE A 59 -2.86 -28.17 -27.54
N TRP A 60 -2.44 -28.51 -28.75
CA TRP A 60 -3.28 -29.17 -29.75
C TRP A 60 -2.76 -30.58 -30.05
N GLY A 61 -3.31 -31.59 -29.36
CA GLY A 61 -3.10 -33.00 -29.67
C GLY A 61 -1.70 -33.53 -29.36
N ALA A 62 -1.15 -33.22 -28.19
CA ALA A 62 0.14 -33.77 -27.76
C ALA A 62 -0.02 -35.21 -27.24
N GLY A 63 0.81 -36.14 -27.71
CA GLY A 63 0.78 -37.55 -27.28
C GLY A 63 0.97 -38.54 -28.42
N PRO A 64 0.61 -39.82 -28.22
CA PRO A 64 -0.03 -40.36 -27.02
C PRO A 64 0.97 -40.52 -25.86
N TYR A 65 0.54 -40.24 -24.64
CA TYR A 65 1.30 -40.49 -23.41
C TYR A 65 0.80 -41.76 -22.73
N THR A 66 1.72 -42.60 -22.22
CA THR A 66 1.38 -43.83 -21.50
C THR A 66 1.86 -43.74 -20.05
N THR A 67 0.93 -43.80 -19.10
CA THR A 67 1.21 -43.51 -17.67
C THR A 67 0.53 -44.48 -16.68
N GLY A 68 -0.37 -45.33 -17.17
CA GLY A 68 -1.25 -46.16 -16.35
C GLY A 68 -2.49 -45.39 -15.87
N ALA A 69 -3.64 -46.05 -15.83
CA ALA A 69 -4.90 -45.45 -15.41
C ALA A 69 -4.83 -45.06 -13.92
N GLY A 70 -5.32 -43.86 -13.59
CA GLY A 70 -5.24 -43.28 -12.25
C GLY A 70 -3.94 -42.53 -11.96
N ALA A 71 -3.03 -42.40 -12.92
CA ALA A 71 -1.79 -41.65 -12.73
C ALA A 71 -2.07 -40.14 -12.52
N ILE A 72 -1.33 -39.54 -11.58
CA ILE A 72 -1.27 -38.09 -11.40
C ILE A 72 -0.31 -37.53 -12.44
N ILE A 73 -0.81 -36.63 -13.28
CA ILE A 73 -0.07 -36.01 -14.37
C ILE A 73 0.17 -34.54 -14.06
N HIS A 74 1.40 -34.09 -14.29
CA HIS A 74 1.79 -32.68 -14.30
C HIS A 74 2.15 -32.27 -15.72
N VAL A 75 1.57 -31.18 -16.20
CA VAL A 75 1.86 -30.59 -17.51
C VAL A 75 2.29 -29.14 -17.30
N GLY A 76 3.37 -28.74 -17.95
CA GLY A 76 3.93 -27.39 -17.84
C GLY A 76 5.45 -27.37 -18.10
N TYR A 77 6.14 -26.26 -17.85
CA TYR A 77 5.58 -25.01 -17.31
C TYR A 77 4.83 -24.19 -18.37
N PHE A 78 3.70 -23.62 -17.98
CA PHE A 78 3.05 -22.54 -18.72
C PHE A 78 3.43 -21.19 -18.10
N TYR A 79 3.43 -20.15 -18.93
CA TYR A 79 3.74 -18.79 -18.53
C TYR A 79 2.67 -17.87 -19.09
N PRO A 80 2.30 -16.81 -18.37
CA PRO A 80 1.50 -15.76 -18.97
C PRO A 80 2.21 -15.16 -20.19
N GLU A 81 1.48 -14.98 -21.30
CA GLU A 81 2.00 -14.41 -22.53
C GLU A 81 2.30 -12.91 -22.38
N PRO A 82 3.31 -12.37 -23.08
CA PRO A 82 3.51 -10.93 -23.14
C PRO A 82 2.25 -10.20 -23.62
N GLY A 83 1.66 -9.37 -22.76
CA GLY A 83 0.43 -8.64 -23.07
C GLY A 83 -0.86 -9.41 -22.77
N GLU A 84 -0.78 -10.55 -22.10
CA GLU A 84 -1.95 -11.29 -21.63
C GLU A 84 -2.88 -10.38 -20.81
N PRO A 85 -4.20 -10.37 -21.09
CA PRO A 85 -5.15 -9.53 -20.37
C PRO A 85 -5.21 -9.92 -18.90
N GLU A 86 -5.25 -8.94 -18.00
CA GLU A 86 -5.52 -9.23 -16.58
C GLU A 86 -6.99 -9.62 -16.39
N GLY A 87 -7.27 -10.53 -15.46
CA GLY A 87 -8.63 -10.94 -15.11
C GLY A 87 -8.79 -12.44 -14.96
N GLN A 88 -10.02 -12.93 -15.19
CA GLN A 88 -10.34 -14.35 -15.07
C GLN A 88 -10.06 -15.09 -16.38
N HIS A 89 -9.21 -16.10 -16.28
CA HIS A 89 -8.86 -17.03 -17.35
C HIS A 89 -9.56 -18.36 -17.11
N VAL A 90 -9.83 -19.07 -18.20
CA VAL A 90 -10.46 -20.38 -18.14
C VAL A 90 -9.67 -21.34 -19.00
N TRP A 91 -9.20 -22.45 -18.41
CA TRP A 91 -8.60 -23.54 -19.16
C TRP A 91 -9.57 -24.73 -19.22
N LYS A 92 -9.67 -25.37 -20.38
CA LYS A 92 -10.32 -26.68 -20.53
C LYS A 92 -9.33 -27.68 -21.09
N LEU A 93 -9.24 -28.78 -20.37
CA LEU A 93 -8.46 -29.94 -20.76
C LEU A 93 -9.41 -30.97 -21.36
N TRP A 94 -8.98 -31.55 -22.48
CA TRP A 94 -9.52 -32.81 -22.97
C TRP A 94 -8.42 -33.85 -23.04
N LEU A 95 -8.77 -35.06 -22.64
CA LEU A 95 -7.96 -36.25 -22.86
C LEU A 95 -8.70 -37.15 -23.85
N TYR A 96 -8.01 -37.59 -24.90
CA TYR A 96 -8.52 -38.55 -25.86
C TYR A 96 -7.81 -39.89 -25.71
N ASP A 97 -8.55 -40.94 -25.42
CA ASP A 97 -8.02 -42.31 -25.40
C ASP A 97 -8.10 -42.92 -26.81
N PRO A 98 -6.95 -43.11 -27.49
CA PRO A 98 -6.95 -43.69 -28.83
C PRO A 98 -7.33 -45.17 -28.86
N ALA A 99 -7.23 -45.89 -27.74
CA ALA A 99 -7.55 -47.32 -27.69
C ALA A 99 -9.06 -47.57 -27.69
N THR A 100 -9.82 -46.72 -27.02
CA THR A 100 -11.28 -46.86 -26.90
C THR A 100 -12.08 -45.80 -27.67
N GLY A 101 -11.42 -44.75 -28.18
CA GLY A 101 -12.07 -43.60 -28.78
C GLY A 101 -12.79 -42.70 -27.76
N SER A 102 -12.54 -42.91 -26.46
CA SER A 102 -13.23 -42.19 -25.38
C SER A 102 -12.59 -40.83 -25.08
N TRP A 103 -13.41 -39.93 -24.53
CA TRP A 103 -12.97 -38.61 -24.09
C TRP A 103 -13.19 -38.42 -22.58
N ALA A 104 -12.30 -37.66 -21.95
CA ALA A 104 -12.51 -37.10 -20.63
C ALA A 104 -12.20 -35.60 -20.67
N SER A 105 -12.89 -34.78 -19.87
CA SER A 105 -12.62 -33.33 -19.87
C SER A 105 -12.87 -32.67 -18.52
N GLY A 106 -12.20 -31.55 -18.29
CA GLY A 106 -12.38 -30.73 -17.08
C GLY A 106 -12.15 -29.26 -17.38
N ILE A 107 -12.63 -28.40 -16.51
CA ILE A 107 -12.46 -26.94 -16.61
C ILE A 107 -11.85 -26.42 -15.31
N VAL A 108 -10.88 -25.51 -15.44
CA VAL A 108 -10.35 -24.75 -14.32
C VAL A 108 -10.43 -23.26 -14.61
N ARG A 109 -10.84 -22.50 -13.60
CA ARG A 109 -10.85 -21.02 -13.62
C ARG A 109 -9.77 -20.52 -12.68
N TRP A 110 -9.07 -19.49 -13.12
CA TRP A 110 -7.98 -18.85 -12.40
C TRP A 110 -7.92 -17.37 -12.78
N ASN A 111 -7.16 -16.58 -12.03
CA ASN A 111 -6.96 -15.17 -12.34
C ASN A 111 -5.51 -14.86 -12.61
N TYR A 112 -5.26 -14.07 -13.63
CA TYR A 112 -3.97 -13.48 -13.93
C TYR A 112 -3.97 -12.00 -13.55
N PHE A 113 -2.92 -11.56 -12.85
CA PHE A 113 -2.63 -10.15 -12.61
C PHE A 113 -1.13 -9.91 -12.80
N ARG A 114 -0.71 -8.72 -13.19
CA ARG A 114 0.72 -8.37 -13.27
C ARG A 114 1.35 -8.36 -11.89
N SER A 115 0.60 -7.90 -10.89
CA SER A 115 1.01 -7.85 -9.50
C SER A 115 -0.16 -8.20 -8.57
N PRO A 116 0.12 -8.73 -7.36
CA PRO A 116 -0.93 -9.06 -6.39
C PRO A 116 -1.68 -7.81 -5.96
N LYS A 117 -3.02 -7.84 -6.09
CA LYS A 117 -3.87 -6.70 -5.71
C LYS A 117 -3.65 -6.32 -4.24
N ALA A 118 -3.68 -5.02 -3.97
CA ALA A 118 -3.63 -4.48 -2.62
C ALA A 118 -4.48 -3.22 -2.49
N CYS A 119 -4.77 -2.84 -1.26
CA CYS A 119 -5.46 -1.60 -0.93
C CYS A 119 -4.90 -0.95 0.33
N ILE A 120 -5.18 0.35 0.48
CA ILE A 120 -4.93 1.09 1.71
C ILE A 120 -6.12 0.82 2.64
N LEU A 121 -5.90 0.02 3.68
CA LEU A 121 -6.95 -0.34 4.62
C LEU A 121 -7.32 0.86 5.50
N ARG A 122 -6.32 1.48 6.12
CA ARG A 122 -6.48 2.59 7.07
C ARG A 122 -5.26 3.53 7.02
N ILE A 123 -5.47 4.79 7.42
CA ILE A 123 -4.44 5.78 7.63
C ILE A 123 -4.64 6.39 9.01
N ASP A 124 -3.63 6.31 9.87
CA ASP A 124 -3.65 6.86 11.22
C ASP A 124 -2.67 8.05 11.31
N TYR A 125 -3.14 9.14 11.92
CA TYR A 125 -2.38 10.37 12.12
C TYR A 125 -2.86 11.11 13.37
N PRO A 126 -2.01 11.97 13.99
CA PRO A 126 -2.41 12.80 15.11
C PRO A 126 -3.51 13.79 14.73
N GLN A 127 -4.50 13.98 15.61
CA GLN A 127 -5.62 14.90 15.35
C GLN A 127 -5.23 16.38 15.47
N GLU A 128 -4.26 16.70 16.33
CA GLU A 128 -3.77 18.07 16.51
C GLU A 128 -2.36 18.21 15.93
N LEU A 129 -2.24 19.04 14.90
CA LEU A 129 -0.97 19.34 14.27
C LEU A 129 -0.56 20.78 14.56
N ILE A 130 0.69 20.94 14.96
CA ILE A 130 1.32 22.24 15.24
C ILE A 130 2.40 22.51 14.22
N VAL A 131 2.36 23.71 13.62
CA VAL A 131 3.38 24.18 12.67
C VAL A 131 4.77 24.13 13.31
N GLY A 132 5.76 23.61 12.58
CA GLY A 132 7.14 23.46 13.02
C GLY A 132 7.44 22.18 13.81
N ARG A 133 6.43 21.35 14.11
CA ARG A 133 6.62 20.04 14.76
C ARG A 133 6.63 18.89 13.74
N SER A 134 7.21 17.77 14.16
CA SER A 134 7.26 16.52 13.39
C SER A 134 6.33 15.48 13.99
N TYR A 135 5.76 14.66 13.11
CA TYR A 135 4.77 13.62 13.40
C TYR A 135 4.97 12.43 12.46
N ASP A 136 4.26 11.34 12.72
CA ASP A 136 4.23 10.16 11.86
C ASP A 136 2.86 9.97 11.24
N LEU A 137 2.83 9.70 9.93
CA LEU A 137 1.67 9.21 9.20
C LEU A 137 1.80 7.69 9.06
N LYS A 138 0.90 6.94 9.69
CA LYS A 138 0.88 5.47 9.60
C LYS A 138 -0.10 5.03 8.53
N VAL A 139 0.35 4.24 7.58
CA VAL A 139 -0.48 3.70 6.50
C VAL A 139 -0.51 2.18 6.62
N TYR A 140 -1.71 1.61 6.67
CA TYR A 140 -1.94 0.17 6.74
C TYR A 140 -2.28 -0.34 5.35
N VAL A 141 -1.40 -1.17 4.78
CA VAL A 141 -1.56 -1.75 3.45
C VAL A 141 -1.97 -3.21 3.59
N GLN A 142 -3.06 -3.59 2.93
CA GLN A 142 -3.53 -4.98 2.89
C GLN A 142 -3.19 -5.60 1.53
N ASN A 143 -2.47 -6.72 1.56
CA ASN A 143 -2.25 -7.57 0.39
C ASN A 143 -3.46 -8.49 0.23
N LEU A 144 -4.13 -8.40 -0.91
CA LEU A 144 -5.30 -9.21 -1.23
C LEU A 144 -4.94 -10.45 -2.05
N GLY A 145 -3.68 -10.64 -2.44
CA GLY A 145 -3.24 -11.77 -3.25
C GLY A 145 -2.75 -12.99 -2.45
N GLU A 146 -2.43 -14.06 -3.19
CA GLU A 146 -2.02 -15.38 -2.72
C GLU A 146 -0.49 -15.54 -2.55
N ILE A 147 0.30 -14.49 -2.82
CA ILE A 147 1.75 -14.44 -2.54
C ILE A 147 2.13 -13.25 -1.67
N ASP A 148 3.26 -13.38 -0.99
CA ASP A 148 3.97 -12.24 -0.41
C ASP A 148 4.44 -11.30 -1.52
N TYR A 149 4.36 -9.99 -1.28
CA TYR A 149 4.71 -9.01 -2.29
C TYR A 149 5.21 -7.70 -1.71
N THR A 150 6.03 -6.98 -2.47
CA THR A 150 6.56 -5.67 -2.09
C THR A 150 5.80 -4.57 -2.83
N TYR A 151 5.18 -3.68 -2.07
CA TYR A 151 4.46 -2.52 -2.58
C TYR A 151 5.23 -1.24 -2.32
N ALA A 152 4.93 -0.18 -3.05
CA ALA A 152 5.43 1.16 -2.77
C ALA A 152 4.29 2.07 -2.31
N VAL A 153 4.45 2.69 -1.15
CA VAL A 153 3.57 3.74 -0.64
C VAL A 153 4.21 5.08 -0.92
N GLU A 154 3.49 5.95 -1.63
CA GLU A 154 3.93 7.28 -2.00
C GLU A 154 3.02 8.34 -1.38
N VAL A 155 3.61 9.45 -0.93
CA VAL A 155 2.91 10.56 -0.28
C VAL A 155 3.25 11.90 -0.90
N GLU A 156 2.20 12.70 -1.06
CA GLU A 156 2.27 14.05 -1.59
C GLU A 156 1.33 14.95 -0.80
N GLY A 157 1.76 16.17 -0.48
CA GLY A 157 0.90 17.14 0.21
C GLY A 157 1.54 18.52 0.29
N TYR A 158 0.68 19.54 0.35
CA TYR A 158 1.11 20.92 0.60
C TYR A 158 1.06 21.26 2.09
N GLY A 159 2.00 22.09 2.57
CA GLY A 159 2.07 22.47 3.98
C GLY A 159 2.56 21.37 4.93
N VAL A 160 2.99 20.23 4.37
CA VAL A 160 3.70 19.16 5.06
C VAL A 160 4.99 18.82 4.31
N ALA A 161 6.04 18.48 5.04
CA ALA A 161 7.31 18.04 4.48
C ALA A 161 7.62 16.63 4.98
N PHE A 162 7.46 15.63 4.09
CA PHE A 162 7.82 14.24 4.37
C PHE A 162 9.34 14.05 4.28
N SER A 163 9.89 13.31 5.24
CA SER A 163 11.29 12.89 5.23
C SER A 163 11.60 11.94 4.06
N THR A 164 10.64 11.08 3.73
CA THR A 164 10.70 10.15 2.59
C THR A 164 9.34 10.17 1.90
N ARG A 165 9.33 10.46 0.59
CA ARG A 165 8.07 10.54 -0.19
C ARG A 165 7.58 9.20 -0.71
N ARG A 166 8.48 8.22 -0.84
CA ARG A 166 8.15 6.89 -1.36
C ARG A 166 8.90 5.83 -0.56
N LEU A 167 8.18 4.87 -0.01
CA LEU A 167 8.73 3.80 0.81
C LEU A 167 8.18 2.45 0.38
N GLU A 168 9.06 1.47 0.29
CA GLU A 168 8.67 0.10 -0.03
C GLU A 168 8.29 -0.68 1.23
N ILE A 169 7.27 -1.52 1.11
CA ILE A 169 6.78 -2.38 2.18
C ILE A 169 6.47 -3.77 1.66
N ARG A 170 7.08 -4.79 2.28
CA ARG A 170 6.76 -6.19 2.02
C ARG A 170 5.58 -6.62 2.87
N VAL A 171 4.54 -7.13 2.23
CA VAL A 171 3.29 -7.58 2.87
C VAL A 171 3.07 -9.04 2.52
N GLN A 172 2.90 -9.87 3.55
CA GLN A 172 2.63 -11.29 3.38
C GLN A 172 1.30 -11.54 2.66
N SER A 173 1.17 -12.69 2.01
CA SER A 173 -0.08 -13.09 1.36
C SER A 173 -1.28 -12.96 2.31
N ARG A 174 -2.37 -12.35 1.82
CA ARG A 174 -3.62 -12.12 2.56
C ARG A 174 -3.44 -11.38 3.91
N ALA A 175 -2.31 -10.72 4.14
CA ALA A 175 -1.98 -10.04 5.38
C ALA A 175 -2.06 -8.51 5.27
N THR A 176 -1.79 -7.84 6.38
CA THR A 176 -1.68 -6.38 6.46
C THR A 176 -0.33 -6.01 7.07
N ALA A 177 0.27 -4.93 6.58
CA ALA A 177 1.48 -4.36 7.16
C ALA A 177 1.33 -2.84 7.34
N GLU A 178 2.08 -2.30 8.31
CA GLU A 178 2.12 -0.87 8.63
C GLU A 178 3.39 -0.26 8.05
N VAL A 179 3.26 0.90 7.41
CA VAL A 179 4.38 1.78 7.08
C VAL A 179 4.22 3.11 7.82
N SER A 180 5.30 3.59 8.44
CA SER A 180 5.35 4.88 9.11
C SER A 180 6.13 5.88 8.26
N LEU A 181 5.52 7.03 7.97
CA LEU A 181 6.08 8.08 7.14
C LEU A 181 6.23 9.36 7.98
N PRO A 182 7.44 9.66 8.47
CA PRO A 182 7.68 10.85 9.27
C PRO A 182 7.55 12.12 8.43
N PHE A 183 6.83 13.11 8.95
CA PHE A 183 6.61 14.41 8.31
C PHE A 183 6.66 15.57 9.30
N SER A 184 7.02 16.76 8.81
CA SER A 184 6.91 18.01 9.56
C SER A 184 5.87 18.94 8.96
N VAL A 185 5.21 19.73 9.82
CA VAL A 185 4.15 20.65 9.40
C VAL A 185 4.75 22.01 9.11
N THR A 186 4.57 22.53 7.90
CA THR A 186 5.19 23.79 7.44
C THR A 186 4.18 24.92 7.25
N ALA A 187 2.89 24.62 7.19
CA ALA A 187 1.82 25.61 7.08
C ALA A 187 0.67 25.34 8.05
N SER A 188 -0.03 26.41 8.45
CA SER A 188 -1.26 26.33 9.25
C SER A 188 -2.50 26.23 8.37
N GLY A 189 -3.56 25.60 8.88
CA GLY A 189 -4.87 25.50 8.23
C GLY A 189 -5.23 24.07 7.85
N THR A 190 -6.03 23.93 6.80
CA THR A 190 -6.44 22.64 6.26
C THR A 190 -5.44 22.16 5.22
N LEU A 191 -4.79 21.02 5.48
CA LEU A 191 -3.75 20.44 4.63
C LEU A 191 -4.26 19.14 4.01
N ASN A 192 -4.18 19.01 2.69
CA ASN A 192 -4.55 17.78 2.00
C ASN A 192 -3.30 16.97 1.67
N VAL A 193 -3.29 15.72 2.11
CA VAL A 193 -2.22 14.77 1.84
C VAL A 193 -2.80 13.61 1.05
N LYS A 194 -2.26 13.37 -0.14
CA LYS A 194 -2.57 12.22 -0.98
C LYS A 194 -1.58 11.10 -0.68
N ILE A 195 -2.12 9.91 -0.44
CA ILE A 195 -1.40 8.66 -0.29
C ILE A 195 -1.74 7.82 -1.52
N SER A 196 -0.73 7.28 -2.19
CA SER A 196 -0.86 6.43 -3.36
C SER A 196 -0.13 5.12 -3.11
N LEU A 197 -0.77 4.00 -3.43
CA LEU A 197 -0.23 2.66 -3.30
C LEU A 197 0.06 2.11 -4.69
N TYR A 198 1.27 1.59 -4.89
CA TYR A 198 1.72 1.03 -6.16
C TYR A 198 2.23 -0.41 -5.99
N GLY A 199 2.02 -1.24 -7.02
CA GLY A 199 2.79 -2.47 -7.25
C GLY A 199 3.29 -2.47 -8.69
N ASP A 200 4.59 -2.75 -8.88
CA ASP A 200 5.29 -2.61 -10.17
C ASP A 200 4.98 -1.29 -10.92
N ASN A 201 5.01 -0.17 -10.19
CA ASN A 201 4.67 1.17 -10.69
C ASN A 201 3.24 1.37 -11.20
N THR A 202 2.37 0.37 -11.04
CA THR A 202 0.95 0.48 -11.35
C THR A 202 0.21 0.99 -10.11
N LEU A 203 -0.56 2.06 -10.24
CA LEU A 203 -1.37 2.58 -9.15
C LEU A 203 -2.47 1.57 -8.80
N MET A 204 -2.46 1.07 -7.56
CA MET A 204 -3.43 0.09 -7.07
C MET A 204 -4.57 0.74 -6.29
N ASP A 205 -4.23 1.71 -5.44
CA ASP A 205 -5.19 2.43 -4.60
C ASP A 205 -4.68 3.84 -4.28
N SER A 206 -5.58 4.76 -3.96
CA SER A 206 -5.23 6.08 -3.48
C SER A 206 -6.27 6.61 -2.50
N LYS A 207 -5.79 7.27 -1.45
CA LYS A 207 -6.62 7.96 -0.46
C LYS A 207 -6.07 9.36 -0.22
N THR A 208 -6.96 10.30 0.01
CA THR A 208 -6.60 11.65 0.46
C THR A 208 -7.09 11.83 1.88
N VAL A 209 -6.20 12.27 2.76
CA VAL A 209 -6.54 12.65 4.14
C VAL A 209 -6.44 14.16 4.29
N THR A 210 -7.36 14.69 5.08
CA THR A 210 -7.38 16.11 5.43
C THR A 210 -6.87 16.27 6.86
N LEU A 211 -5.76 16.98 6.99
CA LEU A 211 -5.11 17.29 8.24
C LEU A 211 -5.44 18.72 8.67
N LEU A 212 -5.62 18.94 9.96
CA LEU A 212 -5.85 20.28 10.52
C LEU A 212 -4.63 20.70 11.33
N SER A 213 -4.00 21.79 10.91
CA SER A 213 -2.85 22.36 11.61
C SER A 213 -3.13 23.75 12.17
N LYS A 214 -2.62 23.99 13.38
CA LYS A 214 -2.65 25.31 14.03
C LYS A 214 -1.25 25.89 14.17
N LEU A 215 -1.16 27.20 13.96
CA LEU A 215 0.01 27.98 14.36
C LEU A 215 -0.24 28.49 15.79
N LEU A 216 0.63 28.10 16.73
CA LEU A 216 0.56 28.61 18.08
C LEU A 216 1.02 30.08 18.08
N LYS A 217 0.13 30.99 18.48
CA LYS A 217 0.43 32.42 18.53
C LYS A 217 0.85 32.82 19.95
N PRO A 218 1.90 33.63 20.12
CA PRO A 218 2.20 34.23 21.41
C PRO A 218 1.18 35.31 21.76
N GLY A 219 1.04 35.57 23.05
CA GLY A 219 0.20 36.63 23.59
C GLY A 219 -1.29 36.26 23.77
N PRO A 220 -2.08 37.15 24.39
CA PRO A 220 -1.68 38.46 24.88
C PRO A 220 -0.65 38.38 25.99
N MET A 221 0.32 39.30 25.98
CA MET A 221 1.26 39.46 27.08
C MET A 221 0.53 40.23 28.19
N SER A 222 0.64 39.77 29.44
CA SER A 222 0.22 40.57 30.59
C SER A 222 1.43 41.08 31.34
N ALA A 223 1.38 42.34 31.76
CA ALA A 223 2.31 42.86 32.76
C ALA A 223 2.19 42.00 34.04
N GLY A 224 3.32 41.52 34.52
CA GLY A 224 3.48 40.96 35.85
C GLY A 224 3.90 42.05 36.83
N ASP A 225 4.64 41.65 37.86
CA ASP A 225 5.07 42.57 38.91
C ASP A 225 6.22 43.48 38.45
N ILE A 226 6.24 44.68 39.04
CA ILE A 226 7.33 45.65 38.95
C ILE A 226 7.97 45.73 40.34
N ALA A 227 9.28 45.49 40.42
CA ALA A 227 10.03 45.57 41.66
C ALA A 227 11.33 46.37 41.50
N PRO A 228 11.78 47.11 42.53
CA PRO A 228 11.09 47.38 43.78
C PRO A 228 9.93 48.38 43.61
N THR A 229 8.92 48.31 44.49
CA THR A 229 7.75 49.20 44.49
C THR A 229 7.97 50.52 45.24
N VAL A 230 9.10 50.64 45.94
CA VAL A 230 9.49 51.83 46.70
C VAL A 230 10.89 52.24 46.25
N LEU A 231 11.04 53.52 45.92
CA LEU A 231 12.29 54.13 45.47
C LEU A 231 12.59 55.34 46.36
N ARG A 232 13.87 55.63 46.59
CA ARG A 232 14.32 56.81 47.33
C ARG A 232 14.98 57.79 46.37
N GLU A 233 14.71 59.07 46.56
CA GLU A 233 15.29 60.13 45.74
C GLU A 233 16.82 60.15 45.91
N GLY A 234 17.54 60.23 44.79
CA GLY A 234 19.01 60.26 44.76
C GLY A 234 19.71 58.89 44.85
N GLU A 235 18.97 57.79 45.01
CA GLU A 235 19.53 56.43 45.01
C GLU A 235 19.38 55.77 43.61
N GLU A 236 20.42 55.06 43.16
CA GLU A 236 20.33 54.19 41.99
C GLU A 236 19.54 52.92 42.34
N ALA A 237 18.59 52.55 41.49
CA ALA A 237 17.78 51.34 41.67
C ALA A 237 17.58 50.59 40.35
N SER A 238 17.60 49.27 40.42
CA SER A 238 17.27 48.39 39.28
C SER A 238 15.79 48.02 39.33
N LEU A 239 15.06 48.33 38.27
CA LEU A 239 13.68 47.90 38.09
C LEU A 239 13.63 46.54 37.37
N VAL A 240 12.96 45.57 37.96
CA VAL A 240 12.64 44.28 37.37
C VAL A 240 11.19 44.31 36.90
N LEU A 241 11.00 44.15 35.59
CA LEU A 241 9.69 44.08 34.94
C LEU A 241 9.44 42.63 34.53
N THR A 242 8.40 42.01 35.09
CA THR A 242 7.99 40.67 34.66
C THR A 242 6.90 40.79 33.60
N PHE A 243 6.99 40.01 32.52
CA PHE A 243 5.91 39.85 31.53
C PHE A 243 5.52 38.39 31.45
N ILE A 244 4.22 38.11 31.42
CA ILE A 244 3.69 36.76 31.31
C ILE A 244 3.06 36.60 29.93
N ASN A 245 3.60 35.67 29.14
CA ASN A 245 2.97 35.24 27.90
C ASN A 245 1.78 34.33 28.20
N ARG A 246 0.55 34.81 27.94
CA ARG A 246 -0.68 34.02 28.12
C ARG A 246 -1.09 33.24 26.86
N GLY A 247 -0.33 33.37 25.77
CA GLY A 247 -0.58 32.65 24.53
C GLY A 247 -0.04 31.22 24.55
N GLU A 248 -0.59 30.37 23.68
CA GLU A 248 -0.12 28.99 23.49
C GLU A 248 1.25 28.91 22.79
N GLY A 249 1.63 29.96 22.05
CA GLY A 249 2.89 30.03 21.30
C GLY A 249 4.02 30.67 22.08
N GLU A 250 5.26 30.32 21.74
CA GLU A 250 6.47 30.94 22.30
C GLU A 250 6.62 32.39 21.79
N ALA A 251 6.81 33.34 22.71
CA ALA A 251 7.12 34.72 22.35
C ALA A 251 8.63 34.84 22.08
N ARG A 252 9.00 35.29 20.87
CA ARG A 252 10.40 35.52 20.45
C ARG A 252 10.59 36.99 20.13
N GLN A 253 11.83 37.48 20.25
CA GLN A 253 12.17 38.89 19.97
C GLN A 253 11.27 39.86 20.74
N ILE A 254 11.14 39.64 22.05
CA ILE A 254 10.34 40.50 22.92
C ILE A 254 11.12 41.80 23.14
N PHE A 255 10.49 42.93 22.84
CA PHE A 255 11.01 44.25 23.13
C PHE A 255 10.17 44.88 24.23
N ALA A 256 10.82 45.38 25.28
CA ALA A 256 10.19 46.20 26.29
C ALA A 256 10.64 47.66 26.10
N ARG A 257 9.68 48.58 26.06
CA ARG A 257 9.95 50.02 26.10
C ARG A 257 9.53 50.53 27.48
N VAL A 258 10.47 51.15 28.18
CA VAL A 258 10.23 51.75 29.49
C VAL A 258 10.19 53.26 29.35
N GLU A 259 9.09 53.87 29.78
CA GLU A 259 8.96 55.32 29.89
C GLU A 259 8.70 55.68 31.35
N ALA A 260 9.62 56.43 31.95
CA ALA A 260 9.60 56.79 33.36
C ALA A 260 9.84 58.30 33.54
N PRO A 261 8.80 59.14 33.39
CA PRO A 261 8.91 60.58 33.62
C PRO A 261 9.42 60.88 35.04
N GLY A 262 10.44 61.72 35.17
CA GLY A 262 11.08 62.06 36.45
C GLY A 262 12.27 61.18 36.85
N PHE A 263 12.61 60.15 36.07
CA PHE A 263 13.76 59.28 36.29
C PHE A 263 14.83 59.51 35.21
N MET A 264 16.11 59.38 35.59
CA MET A 264 17.21 59.24 34.65
C MET A 264 17.48 57.75 34.43
N LEU A 265 17.21 57.25 33.22
CA LEU A 265 17.46 55.85 32.87
C LEU A 265 18.93 55.67 32.47
N VAL A 266 19.70 54.92 33.27
CA VAL A 266 21.16 54.79 33.10
C VAL A 266 21.54 53.63 32.17
N SER A 267 20.73 52.57 32.07
CA SER A 267 20.76 51.56 30.99
C SER A 267 19.58 50.59 31.10
N GLY A 268 19.26 49.88 30.03
CA GLY A 268 18.31 48.77 30.01
C GLY A 268 18.79 47.70 29.02
N VAL A 269 18.55 46.43 29.34
CA VAL A 269 18.76 45.27 28.44
C VAL A 269 17.41 44.75 27.99
#